data_AF-A0A976Q292-F1
#
_entry.id   AF-A0A976Q292-F1
#
_cell.length_a   1.000
_cell.length_b   1.000
_cell.length_c   1.000
_cell.angle_alpha   90.00
_cell.angle_beta   90.00
_cell.angle_gamma   90.00
#
_symmetry.space_group_name_H-M   'P 1'
#
loop_
_entity.id
_entity.type
_entity.pdbx_description
1 polymer ?
#
loop_
_entity_poly.entity_id
_entity_poly.type
_entity_poly.pdbx_seq_one_letter_code
_entity_poly.pdbx_strand_id
1 'polypeptide(L)'
;GNFGLIESYQDGNPRYPNERAGSNDSSKNNFIETVGQDEYYRFNFRYLLPTGHGEKEPIHRYVVDRKGLLVPGHESGGSEWNPLTSGRLITEFEWFYRSQDLADTYGDTFEPETAGITVALEYDNSDFYKNPTTGSRQRIAFSRDWGYLDDTAPWTTVEFEATKYFNLGATEDALQRVLALNMWWIDAPTWDSTSTINGVETGHRPPLFSGATLGGLDRLKAYATNRYHDRSAVYYAAEYRHMPKKNPFTDIPLINKLRIPWWQWVVFAEAGRVHDEWDLGELHDDMKWDAGAGVRLDVEGVVVRIDAAVGEEDSQVQMFIGHTF
;
A
#
# COMPACT_ATOMS: atom_id res chain seq x y z
N GLY A 1 -8.42 15.06 10.97
CA GLY A 1 -9.03 13.92 11.69
C GLY A 1 -8.34 13.79 13.02
N ASN A 2 -9.03 13.29 14.05
CA ASN A 2 -8.38 13.04 15.35
C ASN A 2 -7.93 11.59 15.39
N PHE A 3 -6.70 11.35 15.80
CA PHE A 3 -6.26 10.03 16.22
C PHE A 3 -6.77 9.74 17.64
N GLY A 4 -7.21 8.51 17.86
CA GLY A 4 -7.27 7.98 19.23
C GLY A 4 -5.86 7.77 19.77
N LEU A 5 -5.74 7.11 20.92
CA LEU A 5 -4.45 6.64 21.41
C LEU A 5 -3.87 5.64 20.40
N ILE A 6 -2.69 5.94 19.84
CA ILE A 6 -1.98 5.07 18.90
C ILE A 6 -0.58 4.79 19.41
N GLU A 7 -0.04 3.62 19.06
CA GLU A 7 1.37 3.30 19.23
C GLU A 7 2.15 3.92 18.06
N SER A 8 3.05 4.86 18.36
CA SER A 8 3.98 5.45 17.39
C SER A 8 5.38 4.91 17.63
N TYR A 9 5.98 4.30 16.61
CA TYR A 9 7.35 3.78 16.65
C TYR A 9 8.37 4.87 16.32
N GLN A 10 8.30 5.99 17.02
CA GLN A 10 9.27 7.08 16.92
C GLN A 10 10.12 7.14 18.19
N ASP A 11 11.33 7.69 18.08
CA ASP A 11 12.24 7.82 19.23
C ASP A 11 11.60 8.67 20.33
N GLY A 12 11.85 8.30 21.59
CA GLY A 12 11.27 8.97 22.76
C GLY A 12 10.97 8.04 23.93
N ASN A 13 10.95 6.73 23.73
CA ASN A 13 10.69 5.78 24.80
C ASN A 13 11.91 5.65 25.75
N PRO A 14 11.83 6.11 27.01
CA PRO A 14 12.97 6.14 27.93
C PRO A 14 13.46 4.74 28.35
N ARG A 15 12.69 3.68 28.08
CA ARG A 15 13.11 2.29 28.35
C ARG A 15 14.08 1.74 27.30
N TYR A 16 14.20 2.40 26.14
CA TYR A 16 15.03 1.97 25.02
C TYR A 16 15.99 3.09 24.55
N PRO A 17 16.82 3.66 25.44
CA PRO A 17 17.61 4.85 25.13
C PRO A 17 18.76 4.64 24.12
N ASN A 18 19.09 3.39 23.80
CA ASN A 18 20.19 3.03 22.89
C ASN A 18 19.68 2.28 21.64
N GLU A 19 18.39 2.37 21.34
CA GLU A 19 17.76 1.66 20.24
C GLU A 19 16.86 2.65 19.50
N ARG A 20 17.04 2.72 18.18
CA ARG A 20 16.17 3.54 17.33
C ARG A 20 14.82 2.83 17.20
N ALA A 21 13.74 3.51 17.56
CA ALA A 21 12.40 2.97 17.39
C ALA A 21 12.15 2.65 15.91
N GLY A 22 11.42 1.56 15.68
CA GLY A 22 11.02 1.11 14.34
C GLY A 22 12.14 0.81 13.33
N SER A 23 13.42 0.73 13.72
CA SER A 23 14.42 0.05 12.88
C SER A 23 14.07 -1.42 12.69
N ASN A 24 14.65 -2.08 11.68
CA ASN A 24 14.35 -3.49 11.41
C ASN A 24 14.53 -4.39 12.64
N ASP A 25 15.55 -4.12 13.44
CA ASP A 25 15.91 -4.94 14.61
C ASP A 25 15.39 -4.37 15.93
N SER A 26 14.61 -3.29 15.86
CA SER A 26 14.05 -2.64 17.03
C SER A 26 13.07 -3.55 17.78
N SER A 27 13.02 -3.43 19.10
CA SER A 27 12.02 -4.07 19.94
C SER A 27 10.60 -3.59 19.60
N LYS A 28 9.65 -4.52 19.50
CA LYS A 28 8.22 -4.20 19.34
C LYS A 28 7.62 -3.35 20.47
N ASN A 29 8.28 -3.30 21.62
CA ASN A 29 7.83 -2.50 22.76
C ASN A 29 8.49 -1.11 22.78
N ASN A 30 9.37 -0.79 21.81
CA ASN A 30 9.97 0.52 21.63
C ASN A 30 9.03 1.42 20.80
N PHE A 31 7.87 1.69 21.37
CA PHE A 31 6.91 2.69 20.88
C PHE A 31 6.65 3.72 21.97
N ILE A 32 6.10 4.86 21.57
CA ILE A 32 5.46 5.82 22.47
C ILE A 32 3.97 5.87 22.15
N GLU A 33 3.14 6.07 23.17
CA GLU A 33 1.71 6.28 22.94
C GLU A 33 1.48 7.75 22.60
N THR A 34 0.83 8.02 21.48
CA THR A 34 0.50 9.38 21.04
C THR A 34 -1.00 9.56 20.80
N VAL A 35 -1.46 10.79 20.99
CA VAL A 35 -2.79 11.26 20.58
C VAL A 35 -2.61 12.53 19.77
N GLY A 36 -3.51 12.81 18.84
CA GLY A 36 -3.26 13.95 18.00
C GLY A 36 -4.30 14.25 16.93
N GLN A 37 -3.97 15.25 16.13
CA GLN A 37 -4.74 15.65 14.96
C GLN A 37 -3.91 15.42 13.69
N ASP A 38 -4.60 15.11 12.60
CA ASP A 38 -4.03 14.86 11.28
C ASP A 38 -4.79 15.68 10.25
N GLU A 39 -4.12 16.59 9.59
CA GLU A 39 -4.69 17.38 8.51
C GLU A 39 -3.93 17.07 7.23
N TYR A 40 -4.64 16.67 6.18
CA TYR A 40 -4.01 16.38 4.90
C TYR A 40 -4.87 16.87 3.74
N TYR A 41 -4.20 17.41 2.73
CA TYR A 41 -4.77 17.83 1.47
C TYR A 41 -4.00 17.17 0.34
N ARG A 42 -4.71 16.59 -0.62
CA ARG A 42 -4.13 15.96 -1.80
C ARG A 42 -4.91 16.35 -3.03
N PHE A 43 -4.23 16.90 -4.03
CA PHE A 43 -4.81 17.22 -5.33
C PHE A 43 -4.16 16.33 -6.38
N ASN A 44 -4.93 15.36 -6.85
CA ASN A 44 -4.47 14.32 -7.76
C ASN A 44 -4.95 14.59 -9.19
N PHE A 45 -4.00 14.66 -10.11
CA PHE A 45 -4.22 14.78 -11.54
C PHE A 45 -3.67 13.54 -12.23
N ARG A 46 -4.53 12.84 -12.97
CA ARG A 46 -4.16 11.65 -13.73
C ARG A 46 -4.46 11.89 -15.20
N TYR A 47 -3.48 11.64 -16.07
CA TYR A 47 -3.62 11.77 -17.50
C TYR A 47 -3.32 10.45 -18.19
N LEU A 48 -4.32 9.89 -18.85
CA LEU A 48 -4.20 8.68 -19.65
C LEU A 48 -3.54 9.02 -20.98
N LEU A 49 -2.36 8.44 -21.23
CA LEU A 49 -1.67 8.58 -22.50
C LEU A 49 -2.42 7.81 -23.61
N PRO A 50 -2.53 8.36 -24.83
CA PRO A 50 -3.22 7.72 -25.96
C PRO A 50 -2.36 6.58 -26.55
N THR A 51 -2.23 5.51 -25.78
CA THR A 51 -1.43 4.30 -26.09
C THR A 51 -2.19 3.06 -25.64
N GLY A 52 -1.87 1.90 -26.21
CA GLY A 52 -2.50 0.63 -25.83
C GLY A 52 -4.03 0.67 -25.92
N HIS A 53 -4.72 0.15 -24.90
CA HIS A 53 -6.18 0.21 -24.83
C HIS A 53 -6.70 1.64 -24.58
N GLY A 54 -5.86 2.52 -24.03
CA GLY A 54 -6.22 3.91 -23.75
C GLY A 54 -6.37 4.79 -25.00
N GLU A 55 -5.77 4.41 -26.13
CA GLU A 55 -5.85 5.18 -27.38
C GLU A 55 -7.27 5.20 -27.96
N LYS A 56 -7.90 4.03 -28.04
CA LYS A 56 -9.24 3.86 -28.67
C LYS A 56 -10.37 3.92 -27.67
N GLU A 57 -10.11 3.54 -26.41
CA GLU A 57 -11.10 3.52 -25.35
C GLU A 57 -10.63 4.33 -24.12
N PRO A 58 -10.59 5.68 -24.22
CA PRO A 58 -10.21 6.54 -23.11
C PRO A 58 -11.10 6.34 -21.88
N ILE A 59 -12.41 6.15 -22.11
CA ILE A 59 -13.39 5.70 -21.11
C ILE A 59 -13.69 4.25 -21.40
N HIS A 60 -13.03 3.35 -20.67
CA HIS A 60 -13.21 1.92 -20.88
C HIS A 60 -14.47 1.41 -20.17
N ARG A 61 -15.25 0.58 -20.88
CA ARG A 61 -16.51 0.02 -20.38
C ARG A 61 -16.34 -1.48 -20.13
N TYR A 62 -16.16 -1.82 -18.86
CA TYR A 62 -16.20 -3.20 -18.41
C TYR A 62 -17.63 -3.76 -18.52
N VAL A 63 -17.76 -4.96 -19.07
CA VAL A 63 -19.01 -5.72 -19.09
C VAL A 63 -18.81 -6.96 -18.24
N VAL A 64 -19.68 -7.16 -17.26
CA VAL A 64 -19.64 -8.32 -16.36
C VAL A 64 -20.89 -9.18 -16.51
N ASP A 65 -20.74 -10.48 -16.30
CA ASP A 65 -21.85 -11.42 -16.33
C ASP A 65 -22.71 -11.36 -15.04
N ARG A 66 -23.72 -12.23 -14.95
CA ARG A 66 -24.60 -12.30 -13.76
C ARG A 66 -23.86 -12.69 -12.47
N LYS A 67 -22.71 -13.35 -12.59
CA LYS A 67 -21.82 -13.74 -11.49
C LYS A 67 -20.76 -12.67 -11.21
N GLY A 68 -20.81 -11.52 -11.89
CA GLY A 68 -19.88 -10.41 -11.71
C GLY A 68 -18.49 -10.67 -12.30
N LEU A 69 -18.35 -11.69 -13.17
CA LEU A 69 -17.12 -12.00 -13.87
C LEU A 69 -16.98 -11.15 -15.13
N LEU A 70 -15.77 -10.73 -15.46
CA LEU A 70 -15.52 -10.00 -16.71
C LEU A 70 -15.90 -10.86 -17.92
N VAL A 71 -16.67 -10.28 -18.84
CA VAL A 71 -17.02 -10.91 -20.11
C VAL A 71 -15.81 -10.82 -21.06
N PRO A 72 -15.39 -11.94 -21.69
CA PRO A 72 -14.27 -11.91 -22.63
C PRO A 72 -14.45 -10.89 -23.74
N GLY A 73 -13.38 -10.17 -24.09
CA GLY A 73 -13.37 -9.08 -25.06
C GLY A 73 -13.66 -7.69 -24.48
N HIS A 74 -13.85 -7.59 -23.17
CA HIS A 74 -14.03 -6.34 -22.43
C HIS A 74 -12.90 -6.08 -21.43
N GLU A 75 -11.72 -6.66 -21.67
CA GLU A 75 -10.51 -6.45 -20.87
C GLU A 75 -9.90 -5.06 -21.15
N SER A 76 -9.31 -4.46 -20.11
CA SER A 76 -8.54 -3.21 -20.24
C SER A 76 -7.05 -3.42 -20.52
N GLY A 77 -6.61 -4.68 -20.54
CA GLY A 77 -5.21 -5.08 -20.61
C GLY A 77 -5.03 -6.59 -20.43
N GLY A 78 -3.79 -7.00 -20.20
CA GLY A 78 -3.44 -8.38 -19.84
C GLY A 78 -3.21 -9.32 -21.01
N SER A 79 -3.30 -8.83 -22.26
CA SER A 79 -3.03 -9.60 -23.49
C SER A 79 -1.53 -9.79 -23.76
N GLU A 80 -0.73 -8.73 -23.61
CA GLU A 80 0.73 -8.74 -23.79
C GLU A 80 1.37 -7.63 -22.95
N TRP A 81 2.67 -7.73 -22.66
CA TRP A 81 3.39 -6.70 -21.89
C TRP A 81 4.08 -5.72 -22.86
N ASN A 82 3.30 -4.83 -23.44
CA ASN A 82 3.80 -3.72 -24.26
C ASN A 82 2.85 -2.52 -24.09
N PRO A 83 3.28 -1.41 -23.44
CA PRO A 83 2.40 -0.28 -23.15
C PRO A 83 1.89 0.46 -24.39
N LEU A 84 2.52 0.25 -25.55
CA LEU A 84 2.06 0.86 -26.80
C LEU A 84 0.85 0.14 -27.39
N THR A 85 0.64 -1.14 -27.06
CA THR A 85 -0.38 -2.00 -27.69
C THR A 85 -1.36 -2.61 -26.69
N SER A 86 -1.00 -2.72 -25.41
CA SER A 86 -1.84 -3.29 -24.36
C SER A 86 -1.76 -2.49 -23.05
N GLY A 87 -2.80 -2.60 -22.23
CA GLY A 87 -2.95 -1.85 -20.99
C GLY A 87 -3.21 -0.35 -21.15
N ARG A 88 -3.02 0.38 -20.06
CA ARG A 88 -3.26 1.81 -19.91
C ARG A 88 -2.03 2.46 -19.27
N LEU A 89 -1.43 3.40 -19.97
CA LEU A 89 -0.28 4.16 -19.48
C LEU A 89 -0.75 5.53 -18.97
N ILE A 90 -0.49 5.83 -17.70
CA ILE A 90 -1.05 6.99 -16.99
C ILE A 90 0.08 7.78 -16.35
N THR A 91 0.16 9.07 -16.63
CA THR A 91 1.00 10.00 -15.88
C THR A 91 0.21 10.59 -14.74
N GLU A 92 0.81 10.64 -13.55
CA GLU A 92 0.19 11.16 -12.34
C GLU A 92 0.99 12.36 -11.83
N PHE A 93 0.25 13.37 -11.38
CA PHE A 93 0.78 14.51 -10.66
C PHE A 93 -0.07 14.70 -9.41
N GLU A 94 0.56 14.67 -8.25
CA GLU A 94 -0.07 14.95 -6.97
C GLU A 94 0.64 16.15 -6.34
N TRP A 95 -0.13 17.18 -5.97
CA TRP A 95 0.32 18.10 -4.92
C TRP A 95 -0.23 17.58 -3.60
N PHE A 96 0.60 17.60 -2.56
CA PHE A 96 0.19 17.17 -1.24
C PHE A 96 0.62 18.16 -0.17
N TYR A 97 -0.16 18.21 0.90
CA TYR A 97 0.17 18.80 2.18
C TYR A 97 -0.30 17.83 3.26
N ARG A 98 0.50 17.66 4.31
CA ARG A 98 0.07 16.96 5.53
C ARG A 98 0.77 17.54 6.76
N SER A 99 0.00 17.73 7.82
CA SER A 99 0.45 18.13 9.14
C SER A 99 -0.13 17.17 10.17
N GLN A 100 0.69 16.76 11.13
CA GLN A 100 0.22 16.05 12.32
C GLN A 100 0.63 16.83 13.56
N ASP A 101 -0.27 16.94 14.53
CA ASP A 101 0.02 17.44 15.87
C ASP A 101 -0.14 16.26 16.81
N LEU A 102 0.98 15.72 17.30
CA LEU A 102 1.03 14.52 18.13
C LEU A 102 1.59 14.86 19.51
N ALA A 103 0.81 14.63 20.55
CA ALA A 103 1.26 14.69 21.93
C ALA A 103 1.51 13.27 22.44
N ASP A 104 2.70 13.02 22.98
CA ASP A 104 3.02 11.73 23.59
C ASP A 104 2.63 11.68 25.08
N THR A 105 2.69 10.48 25.64
CA THR A 105 2.39 10.23 27.07
C THR A 105 3.51 10.64 28.03
N TYR A 106 4.68 11.04 27.52
CA TYR A 106 5.83 11.52 28.30
C TYR A 106 5.89 13.06 28.40
N GLY A 107 5.04 13.76 27.65
CA GLY A 107 4.88 15.21 27.67
C GLY A 107 5.57 15.94 26.51
N ASP A 108 6.09 15.20 25.53
CA ASP A 108 6.68 15.75 24.32
C ASP A 108 5.63 15.89 23.20
N THR A 109 5.79 16.93 22.37
CA THR A 109 4.93 17.20 21.22
C THR A 109 5.73 17.10 19.93
N PHE A 110 5.17 16.43 18.93
CA PHE A 110 5.75 16.21 17.62
C PHE A 110 4.80 16.74 16.57
N GLU A 111 5.27 17.71 15.78
CA GLU A 111 4.46 18.39 14.78
C GLU A 111 5.02 18.16 13.36
N PRO A 112 5.09 16.91 12.85
CA PRO A 112 5.64 16.68 11.52
C PRO A 112 4.74 17.30 10.44
N GLU A 113 5.33 18.17 9.63
CA GLU A 113 4.66 18.86 8.54
C GLU A 113 5.40 18.62 7.22
N THR A 114 4.66 18.54 6.11
CA THR A 114 5.25 18.42 4.77
C THR A 114 4.32 18.96 3.69
N ALA A 115 4.89 19.60 2.68
CA ALA A 115 4.21 20.01 1.46
C ALA A 115 5.09 19.78 0.24
N GLY A 116 4.55 19.08 -0.75
CA GLY A 116 5.36 18.65 -1.88
C GLY A 116 4.58 18.24 -3.10
N ILE A 117 5.32 17.67 -4.03
CA ILE A 117 4.79 17.16 -5.29
C ILE A 117 5.24 15.71 -5.46
N THR A 118 4.33 14.85 -5.91
CA THR A 118 4.63 13.52 -6.44
C THR A 118 4.38 13.52 -7.94
N VAL A 119 5.35 13.06 -8.72
CA VAL A 119 5.17 12.74 -10.15
C VAL A 119 5.33 11.24 -10.31
N ALA A 120 4.37 10.58 -10.98
CA ALA A 120 4.43 9.16 -11.22
C ALA A 120 4.08 8.76 -12.66
N LEU A 121 4.57 7.61 -13.06
CA LEU A 121 4.15 6.91 -14.26
C LEU A 121 3.61 5.54 -13.85
N GLU A 122 2.35 5.30 -14.16
CA GLU A 122 1.66 4.02 -13.95
C GLU A 122 1.41 3.33 -15.29
N TYR A 123 1.78 2.07 -15.38
CA TYR A 123 1.34 1.17 -16.43
C TYR A 123 0.40 0.12 -15.83
N ASP A 124 -0.91 0.31 -16.00
CA ASP A 124 -1.92 -0.66 -15.61
C ASP A 124 -2.32 -1.51 -16.82
N ASN A 125 -1.77 -2.72 -16.84
CA ASN A 125 -2.06 -3.74 -17.84
C ASN A 125 -2.89 -4.88 -17.23
N SER A 126 -3.69 -4.63 -16.19
CA SER A 126 -4.65 -5.60 -15.69
C SER A 126 -5.82 -5.79 -16.66
N ASP A 127 -6.37 -7.01 -16.69
CA ASP A 127 -7.59 -7.32 -17.45
C ASP A 127 -8.82 -6.61 -16.89
N PHE A 128 -8.92 -6.54 -15.56
CA PHE A 128 -10.07 -5.96 -14.88
C PHE A 128 -9.67 -5.25 -13.58
N TYR A 129 -9.94 -3.94 -13.48
CA TYR A 129 -9.52 -3.15 -12.31
C TYR A 129 -10.01 -3.70 -10.96
N LYS A 130 -11.24 -4.25 -10.90
CA LYS A 130 -11.90 -4.63 -9.65
C LYS A 130 -11.49 -6.00 -9.14
N ASN A 131 -11.31 -6.96 -10.04
CA ASN A 131 -10.89 -8.31 -9.71
C ASN A 131 -9.97 -8.85 -10.81
N PRO A 132 -8.72 -8.34 -10.86
CA PRO A 132 -7.76 -8.76 -11.88
C PRO A 132 -7.49 -10.27 -11.80
N THR A 133 -7.40 -10.90 -12.97
CA THR A 133 -7.00 -12.31 -13.08
C THR A 133 -5.73 -12.52 -13.88
N THR A 134 -5.42 -11.60 -14.79
CA THR A 134 -4.21 -11.63 -15.60
C THR A 134 -3.66 -10.22 -15.77
N GLY A 135 -2.50 -10.12 -16.42
CA GLY A 135 -1.84 -8.86 -16.63
C GLY A 135 -1.05 -8.41 -15.41
N SER A 136 -0.76 -7.12 -15.34
CA SER A 136 0.15 -6.57 -14.33
C SER A 136 -0.06 -5.08 -14.15
N ARG A 137 0.32 -4.53 -13.00
CA ARG A 137 0.40 -3.08 -12.75
C ARG A 137 1.83 -2.73 -12.36
N GLN A 138 2.37 -1.65 -12.89
CA GLN A 138 3.65 -1.07 -12.48
C GLN A 138 3.46 0.40 -12.20
N ARG A 139 4.11 0.93 -11.17
CA ARG A 139 4.12 2.36 -10.86
C ARG A 139 5.51 2.76 -10.40
N ILE A 140 6.05 3.83 -10.97
CA ILE A 140 7.25 4.50 -10.46
C ILE A 140 6.88 5.92 -10.08
N ALA A 141 7.28 6.37 -8.89
CA ALA A 141 6.95 7.68 -8.37
C ALA A 141 8.18 8.37 -7.78
N PHE A 142 8.21 9.68 -7.95
CA PHE A 142 9.21 10.58 -7.38
C PHE A 142 8.46 11.63 -6.57
N SER A 143 8.74 11.68 -5.27
CA SER A 143 8.13 12.66 -4.35
C SER A 143 9.20 13.60 -3.81
N ARG A 144 8.87 14.89 -3.74
CA ARG A 144 9.79 15.93 -3.28
C ARG A 144 9.06 16.94 -2.40
N ASP A 145 9.64 17.19 -1.24
CA ASP A 145 9.40 18.39 -0.42
C ASP A 145 10.66 19.27 -0.47
N TRP A 146 10.47 20.57 -0.60
CA TRP A 146 11.54 21.55 -0.65
C TRP A 146 11.86 22.21 0.70
N GLY A 147 11.15 21.88 1.77
CA GLY A 147 11.31 22.49 3.09
C GLY A 147 10.83 23.94 3.12
N TYR A 148 9.72 24.25 2.43
CA TYR A 148 9.19 25.62 2.34
C TYR A 148 8.20 25.97 3.45
N LEU A 149 7.76 24.98 4.23
CA LEU A 149 7.00 25.22 5.44
C LEU A 149 7.96 25.57 6.57
N ASP A 150 7.49 26.34 7.55
CA ASP A 150 8.31 26.72 8.69
C ASP A 150 8.82 25.44 9.38
N ASP A 151 10.11 25.44 9.71
CA ASP A 151 10.79 24.37 10.46
C ASP A 151 10.90 22.98 9.79
N THR A 152 10.61 22.90 8.48
CA THR A 152 10.69 21.64 7.72
C THR A 152 12.00 21.49 6.93
N ALA A 153 12.59 20.30 6.94
CA ALA A 153 13.74 19.98 6.09
C ALA A 153 13.29 19.43 4.73
N PRO A 154 13.98 19.75 3.63
CA PRO A 154 13.67 19.17 2.33
C PRO A 154 13.92 17.65 2.35
N TRP A 155 13.17 16.88 1.57
CA TRP A 155 13.41 15.44 1.41
C TRP A 155 12.95 14.96 0.04
N THR A 156 13.50 13.85 -0.42
CA THR A 156 13.10 13.20 -1.69
C THR A 156 12.92 11.71 -1.46
N THR A 157 11.90 11.12 -2.07
CA THR A 157 11.76 9.67 -2.18
C THR A 157 11.60 9.22 -3.64
N VAL A 158 12.06 8.01 -3.91
CA VAL A 158 11.81 7.28 -5.15
C VAL A 158 11.12 5.98 -4.79
N GLU A 159 9.96 5.72 -5.37
CA GLU A 159 9.15 4.54 -5.10
C GLU A 159 8.91 3.76 -6.39
N PHE A 160 8.98 2.43 -6.31
CA PHE A 160 8.55 1.51 -7.35
C PHE A 160 7.62 0.45 -6.78
N GLU A 161 6.53 0.19 -7.48
CA GLU A 161 5.59 -0.88 -7.17
C GLU A 161 5.29 -1.70 -8.43
N ALA A 162 5.29 -3.02 -8.31
CA ALA A 162 4.90 -3.92 -9.39
C ALA A 162 4.05 -5.08 -8.89
N THR A 163 2.90 -5.27 -9.51
CA THR A 163 2.00 -6.41 -9.26
C THR A 163 1.83 -7.22 -10.53
N LYS A 164 1.87 -8.55 -10.42
CA LYS A 164 1.61 -9.50 -11.51
C LYS A 164 0.51 -10.48 -11.12
N TYR A 165 -0.46 -10.68 -12.01
CA TYR A 165 -1.55 -11.64 -11.82
C TYR A 165 -1.38 -12.84 -12.76
N PHE A 166 -1.52 -14.03 -12.18
CA PHE A 166 -1.49 -15.31 -12.89
C PHE A 166 -2.84 -16.00 -12.76
N ASN A 167 -3.56 -16.12 -13.87
CA ASN A 167 -4.83 -16.81 -13.92
C ASN A 167 -4.60 -18.32 -13.88
N LEU A 168 -5.02 -18.97 -12.80
CA LEU A 168 -4.91 -20.44 -12.61
C LEU A 168 -6.14 -21.19 -13.12
N GLY A 169 -7.12 -20.47 -13.69
CA GLY A 169 -8.31 -21.02 -14.31
C GLY A 169 -9.38 -21.53 -13.35
N ALA A 170 -10.54 -21.82 -13.92
CA ALA A 170 -11.66 -22.48 -13.25
C ALA A 170 -11.36 -23.95 -12.96
N THR A 171 -12.07 -24.52 -11.99
CA THR A 171 -12.05 -25.96 -11.69
C THR A 171 -13.48 -26.49 -11.54
N GLU A 172 -13.66 -27.73 -11.10
CA GLU A 172 -14.99 -28.26 -10.78
C GLU A 172 -15.68 -27.43 -9.68
N ASP A 173 -14.93 -26.92 -8.70
CA ASP A 173 -15.47 -26.20 -7.55
C ASP A 173 -15.23 -24.68 -7.56
N ALA A 174 -14.33 -24.19 -8.42
CA ALA A 174 -13.97 -22.76 -8.49
C ALA A 174 -14.39 -22.11 -9.82
N LEU A 175 -14.92 -20.88 -9.75
CA LEU A 175 -15.16 -20.01 -10.91
C LEU A 175 -13.85 -19.42 -11.43
N GLN A 176 -12.98 -18.97 -10.53
CA GLN A 176 -11.71 -18.34 -10.85
C GLN A 176 -10.70 -18.65 -9.73
N ARG A 177 -9.43 -18.78 -10.11
CA ARG A 177 -8.31 -18.89 -9.18
C ARG A 177 -7.18 -18.01 -9.70
N VAL A 178 -6.57 -17.23 -8.82
CA VAL A 178 -5.53 -16.26 -9.18
C VAL A 178 -4.40 -16.35 -8.20
N LEU A 179 -3.17 -16.35 -8.69
CA LEU A 179 -1.99 -16.03 -7.89
C LEU A 179 -1.56 -14.60 -8.24
N ALA A 180 -1.52 -13.72 -7.25
CA ALA A 180 -1.02 -12.35 -7.38
C ALA A 180 0.34 -12.27 -6.67
N LEU A 181 1.33 -11.68 -7.33
CA LEU A 181 2.63 -11.38 -6.75
C LEU A 181 2.83 -9.86 -6.76
N ASN A 182 3.25 -9.28 -5.64
CA ASN A 182 3.58 -7.86 -5.52
C ASN A 182 5.03 -7.71 -5.05
N MET A 183 5.67 -6.67 -5.58
CA MET A 183 6.95 -6.14 -5.11
C MET A 183 6.78 -4.64 -4.93
N TRP A 184 7.28 -4.11 -3.82
CA TRP A 184 7.41 -2.69 -3.57
C TRP A 184 8.82 -2.38 -3.10
N TRP A 185 9.34 -1.25 -3.55
CA TRP A 185 10.64 -0.72 -3.16
C TRP A 185 10.52 0.79 -3.04
N ILE A 186 11.21 1.35 -2.05
CA ILE A 186 11.34 2.79 -1.87
C ILE A 186 12.73 3.11 -1.31
N ASP A 187 13.25 4.26 -1.68
CA ASP A 187 14.46 4.85 -1.11
C ASP A 187 14.25 6.35 -0.87
N ALA A 188 14.88 6.87 0.18
CA ALA A 188 15.00 8.31 0.45
C ALA A 188 16.45 8.76 0.23
N PRO A 189 16.87 9.14 -1.01
CA PRO A 189 18.27 9.46 -1.30
C PRO A 189 18.83 10.63 -0.49
N THR A 190 17.96 11.49 0.05
CA THR A 190 18.36 12.65 0.87
C THR A 190 18.58 12.30 2.34
N TRP A 191 18.35 11.06 2.77
CA TRP A 191 18.32 10.66 4.19
C TRP A 191 19.56 11.07 5.02
N ASP A 192 20.74 11.02 4.38
CA ASP A 192 22.03 11.34 5.00
C ASP A 192 22.41 12.82 4.89
N SER A 193 21.60 13.62 4.20
CA SER A 193 21.81 15.06 4.06
C SER A 193 21.21 15.81 5.24
N THR A 194 21.83 16.91 5.63
CA THR A 194 21.39 17.75 6.77
C THR A 194 21.36 19.22 6.39
N SER A 195 20.55 19.99 7.12
CA SER A 195 20.58 21.46 7.09
C SER A 195 20.29 22.01 8.48
N THR A 196 20.79 23.20 8.77
CA THR A 196 20.47 23.88 10.02
C THR A 196 19.13 24.61 9.91
N ILE A 197 18.17 24.23 10.74
CA ILE A 197 16.84 24.84 10.86
C ILE A 197 16.70 25.33 12.29
N ASN A 198 16.41 26.61 12.48
CA ASN A 198 16.34 27.25 13.82
C ASN A 198 17.56 26.99 14.73
N GLY A 199 18.75 26.85 14.14
CA GLY A 199 19.98 26.58 14.88
C GLY A 199 20.19 25.12 15.27
N VAL A 200 19.30 24.21 14.84
CA VAL A 200 19.38 22.77 15.05
C VAL A 200 19.74 22.08 13.74
N GLU A 201 20.65 21.10 13.78
CA GLU A 201 20.93 20.27 12.62
C GLU A 201 19.77 19.28 12.40
N THR A 202 19.11 19.40 11.25
CA THR A 202 17.94 18.61 10.88
C THR A 202 18.23 17.78 9.64
N GLY A 203 17.94 16.49 9.70
CA GLY A 203 18.11 15.56 8.57
C GLY A 203 17.05 15.75 7.48
N HIS A 204 17.42 15.50 6.24
CA HIS A 204 16.57 15.60 5.04
C HIS A 204 15.77 14.31 4.84
N ARG A 205 15.02 13.93 5.87
CA ARG A 205 14.29 12.67 5.97
C ARG A 205 12.79 12.92 5.79
N PRO A 206 12.09 12.09 5.01
CA PRO A 206 10.64 12.18 4.93
C PRO A 206 10.01 11.87 6.30
N PRO A 207 8.89 12.52 6.67
CA PRO A 207 8.06 12.06 7.78
C PRO A 207 7.63 10.60 7.59
N LEU A 208 7.31 9.90 8.68
CA LEU A 208 6.95 8.47 8.65
C LEU A 208 5.88 8.14 7.61
N PHE A 209 4.87 9.00 7.47
CA PHE A 209 3.77 8.78 6.55
C PHE A 209 4.09 9.04 5.06
N SER A 210 5.30 9.49 4.75
CA SER A 210 5.80 9.77 3.39
C SER A 210 7.11 9.03 3.08
N GLY A 211 7.63 8.25 4.04
CA GLY A 211 8.93 7.57 3.96
C GLY A 211 8.81 6.07 3.71
N ALA A 212 9.94 5.38 3.88
CA ALA A 212 10.00 3.93 3.72
C ALA A 212 9.46 3.25 4.99
N THR A 213 8.21 2.81 4.96
CA THR A 213 7.57 2.15 6.10
C THR A 213 6.93 0.81 5.76
N LEU A 214 6.94 -0.10 6.72
CA LEU A 214 6.25 -1.38 6.71
C LEU A 214 5.41 -1.53 7.99
N GLY A 215 4.31 -2.25 7.89
CA GLY A 215 3.29 -2.40 8.93
C GLY A 215 2.08 -1.49 8.69
N GLY A 216 0.93 -1.89 9.23
CA GLY A 216 -0.35 -1.22 9.04
C GLY A 216 -1.23 -1.92 8.01
N LEU A 217 -1.96 -1.14 7.21
CA LEU A 217 -2.99 -1.67 6.31
C LEU A 217 -2.42 -2.24 5.00
N ASP A 218 -1.36 -1.64 4.48
CA ASP A 218 -0.94 -1.89 3.09
C ASP A 218 0.14 -2.97 2.96
N ARG A 219 1.01 -3.12 3.97
CA ARG A 219 2.19 -3.99 3.93
C ARG A 219 2.49 -4.55 5.31
N LEU A 220 2.84 -5.83 5.40
CA LEU A 220 3.08 -6.52 6.67
C LEU A 220 1.89 -6.33 7.62
N LYS A 221 0.72 -6.77 7.15
CA LYS A 221 -0.60 -6.57 7.78
C LYS A 221 -0.69 -7.04 9.23
N ALA A 222 0.17 -7.96 9.68
CA ALA A 222 0.21 -8.42 11.06
C ALA A 222 0.85 -7.40 12.02
N TYR A 223 1.53 -6.37 11.51
CA TYR A 223 2.28 -5.41 12.32
C TYR A 223 1.56 -4.07 12.41
N ALA A 224 1.80 -3.35 13.51
CA ALA A 224 1.26 -2.00 13.71
C ALA A 224 1.67 -1.03 12.60
N THR A 225 0.89 0.02 12.40
CA THR A 225 1.16 1.04 11.37
C THR A 225 2.54 1.67 11.56
N ASN A 226 3.33 1.69 10.48
CA ASN A 226 4.72 2.20 10.49
C ASN A 226 5.63 1.51 11.52
N ARG A 227 5.34 0.25 11.89
CA ARG A 227 6.14 -0.55 12.83
C ARG A 227 7.61 -0.56 12.46
N TYR A 228 7.92 -0.71 11.17
CA TYR A 228 9.28 -0.63 10.66
C TYR A 228 9.40 0.55 9.71
N HIS A 229 10.47 1.32 9.86
CA HIS A 229 10.75 2.46 9.00
C HIS A 229 12.23 2.82 8.99
N ASP A 230 12.69 3.26 7.83
CA ASP A 230 14.08 3.69 7.65
C ASP A 230 14.25 4.50 6.35
N ARG A 231 15.50 4.67 5.89
CA ARG A 231 15.84 5.25 4.59
C ARG A 231 15.22 4.50 3.42
N SER A 232 15.46 3.20 3.36
CA SER A 232 15.08 2.34 2.23
C SER A 232 14.24 1.19 2.72
N ALA A 233 13.36 0.66 1.86
CA ALA A 233 12.64 -0.56 2.16
C ALA A 233 12.38 -1.39 0.90
N VAL A 234 12.27 -2.70 1.09
CA VAL A 234 11.74 -3.66 0.13
C VAL A 234 10.61 -4.46 0.75
N TYR A 235 9.66 -4.84 -0.09
CA TYR A 235 8.50 -5.63 0.30
C TYR A 235 8.08 -6.54 -0.84
N TYR A 236 7.64 -7.74 -0.47
CA TYR A 236 7.15 -8.76 -1.36
C TYR A 236 5.88 -9.37 -0.78
N ALA A 237 4.91 -9.64 -1.63
CA ALA A 237 3.71 -10.38 -1.25
C ALA A 237 3.33 -11.41 -2.30
N ALA A 238 2.83 -12.55 -1.84
CA ALA A 238 2.17 -13.55 -2.66
C ALA A 238 0.77 -13.80 -2.12
N GLU A 239 -0.23 -13.73 -2.99
CA GLU A 239 -1.63 -13.92 -2.63
C GLU A 239 -2.32 -14.89 -3.57
N TYR A 240 -2.91 -15.93 -3.00
CA TYR A 240 -3.78 -16.86 -3.71
C TYR A 240 -5.24 -16.54 -3.44
N ARG A 241 -6.00 -16.33 -4.51
CA ARG A 241 -7.44 -16.10 -4.50
C ARG A 241 -8.16 -17.31 -5.04
N HIS A 242 -9.17 -17.77 -4.33
CA HIS A 242 -10.03 -18.87 -4.76
C HIS A 242 -11.49 -18.44 -4.71
N MET A 243 -12.15 -18.36 -5.88
CA MET A 243 -13.55 -17.99 -6.01
C MET A 243 -14.43 -19.24 -6.16
N PRO A 244 -15.20 -19.66 -5.14
CA PRO A 244 -16.05 -20.84 -5.24
C PRO A 244 -17.24 -20.63 -6.19
N LYS A 245 -17.73 -21.71 -6.80
CA LYS A 245 -18.97 -21.69 -7.60
C LYS A 245 -20.23 -21.50 -6.76
N LYS A 246 -20.22 -22.05 -5.54
CA LYS A 246 -21.32 -21.92 -4.59
C LYS A 246 -21.19 -20.59 -3.86
N ASN A 247 -22.23 -19.77 -3.91
CA ASN A 247 -22.31 -18.52 -3.16
C ASN A 247 -23.29 -18.70 -2.00
N PRO A 248 -22.82 -18.79 -0.74
CA PRO A 248 -23.69 -19.03 0.41
C PRO A 248 -24.49 -17.78 0.83
N PHE A 249 -24.05 -16.58 0.42
CA PHE A 249 -24.66 -15.32 0.86
C PHE A 249 -26.05 -15.10 0.25
N THR A 250 -26.37 -15.79 -0.84
CA THR A 250 -27.71 -15.75 -1.47
C THR A 250 -28.79 -16.38 -0.60
N ASP A 251 -28.39 -17.25 0.35
CA ASP A 251 -29.33 -18.05 1.14
C ASP A 251 -29.55 -17.48 2.55
N ILE A 252 -28.78 -16.46 2.96
CA ILE A 252 -28.83 -15.89 4.32
C ILE A 252 -29.87 -14.76 4.38
N PRO A 253 -30.90 -14.83 5.26
CA PRO A 253 -31.87 -13.76 5.42
C PRO A 253 -31.21 -12.40 5.72
N LEU A 254 -31.77 -11.33 5.15
CA LEU A 254 -31.28 -9.94 5.22
C LEU A 254 -30.01 -9.67 4.40
N ILE A 255 -29.05 -10.59 4.35
CA ILE A 255 -27.86 -10.49 3.47
C ILE A 255 -28.24 -10.67 2.01
N ASN A 256 -29.20 -11.57 1.73
CA ASN A 256 -29.72 -11.81 0.39
C ASN A 256 -30.42 -10.61 -0.27
N LYS A 257 -30.60 -9.50 0.46
CA LYS A 257 -31.07 -8.21 -0.09
C LYS A 257 -29.95 -7.44 -0.79
N LEU A 258 -28.69 -7.75 -0.46
CA LEU A 258 -27.51 -7.17 -1.09
C LEU A 258 -27.13 -7.98 -2.32
N ARG A 259 -26.74 -7.30 -3.39
CA ARG A 259 -26.14 -7.93 -4.56
C ARG A 259 -24.70 -8.32 -4.24
N ILE A 260 -24.51 -9.60 -3.93
CA ILE A 260 -23.18 -10.22 -3.73
C ILE A 260 -22.96 -11.28 -4.81
N PRO A 261 -22.47 -10.92 -6.00
CA PRO A 261 -22.41 -11.85 -7.13
C PRO A 261 -21.30 -12.90 -6.97
N TRP A 262 -20.22 -12.58 -6.27
CA TRP A 262 -19.12 -13.49 -6.00
C TRP A 262 -18.48 -13.23 -4.62
N TRP A 263 -17.75 -14.22 -4.15
CA TRP A 263 -16.90 -14.16 -2.98
C TRP A 263 -15.64 -15.00 -3.20
N GLN A 264 -14.56 -14.70 -2.48
CA GLN A 264 -13.30 -15.40 -2.60
C GLN A 264 -12.71 -15.69 -1.22
N TRP A 265 -12.09 -16.87 -1.10
CA TRP A 265 -11.06 -17.09 -0.10
C TRP A 265 -9.76 -16.47 -0.57
N VAL A 266 -9.01 -15.91 0.37
CA VAL A 266 -7.68 -15.37 0.16
C VAL A 266 -6.74 -16.01 1.15
N VAL A 267 -5.56 -16.41 0.68
CA VAL A 267 -4.42 -16.81 1.51
C VAL A 267 -3.23 -16.00 1.00
N PHE A 268 -2.48 -15.40 1.90
CA PHE A 268 -1.33 -14.57 1.54
C PHE A 268 -0.15 -14.79 2.47
N ALA A 269 1.03 -14.44 1.97
CA ALA A 269 2.26 -14.34 2.72
C ALA A 269 3.04 -13.11 2.26
N GLU A 270 3.66 -12.43 3.21
CA GLU A 270 4.35 -11.16 2.99
C GLU A 270 5.74 -11.22 3.63
N ALA A 271 6.70 -10.52 3.03
CA ALA A 271 8.03 -10.34 3.59
C ALA A 271 8.57 -8.97 3.20
N GLY A 272 9.28 -8.31 4.11
CA GLY A 272 9.91 -7.03 3.82
C GLY A 272 10.94 -6.65 4.86
N ARG A 273 11.74 -5.65 4.52
CA ARG A 273 12.79 -5.09 5.38
C ARG A 273 12.96 -3.61 5.11
N VAL A 274 13.30 -2.89 6.16
CA VAL A 274 13.80 -1.51 6.09
C VAL A 274 15.29 -1.48 6.44
N HIS A 275 16.02 -0.51 5.92
CA HIS A 275 17.45 -0.34 6.23
C HIS A 275 17.87 1.13 6.10
N ASP A 276 18.88 1.55 6.88
CA ASP A 276 19.34 2.94 6.98
C ASP A 276 20.28 3.34 5.85
N GLU A 277 20.81 2.35 5.14
CA GLU A 277 21.53 2.48 3.88
C GLU A 277 20.80 1.77 2.74
N TRP A 278 20.96 2.27 1.52
CA TRP A 278 20.54 1.55 0.33
C TRP A 278 21.54 0.42 0.01
N ASP A 279 21.36 -0.71 0.68
CA ASP A 279 22.12 -1.94 0.46
C ASP A 279 21.17 -3.09 0.11
N LEU A 280 21.29 -3.63 -1.11
CA LEU A 280 20.41 -4.69 -1.59
C LEU A 280 20.62 -6.03 -0.85
N GLY A 281 21.84 -6.29 -0.35
CA GLY A 281 22.14 -7.48 0.42
C GLY A 281 21.45 -7.41 1.78
N GLU A 282 21.65 -6.30 2.50
CA GLU A 282 21.00 -6.06 3.79
C GLU A 282 19.48 -6.02 3.66
N LEU A 283 18.94 -5.36 2.62
CA LEU A 283 17.49 -5.34 2.38
C LEU A 283 16.88 -6.73 2.13
N HIS A 284 17.68 -7.75 1.81
CA HIS A 284 17.24 -9.14 1.63
C HIS A 284 17.75 -10.12 2.70
N ASP A 285 18.37 -9.61 3.76
CA ASP A 285 18.74 -10.38 4.94
C ASP A 285 17.75 -10.15 6.08
N ASP A 286 17.51 -11.14 6.93
CA ASP A 286 16.58 -11.04 8.10
C ASP A 286 15.30 -10.20 7.84
N MET A 287 14.57 -10.56 6.78
CA MET A 287 13.31 -9.92 6.44
C MET A 287 12.23 -10.27 7.47
N LYS A 288 11.43 -9.27 7.84
CA LYS A 288 10.22 -9.48 8.65
C LYS A 288 9.13 -10.04 7.75
N TRP A 289 8.34 -10.96 8.28
CA TRP A 289 7.32 -11.67 7.51
C TRP A 289 6.00 -11.74 8.25
N ASP A 290 4.93 -11.92 7.49
CA ASP A 290 3.66 -12.41 8.00
C ASP A 290 2.97 -13.36 7.01
N ALA A 291 1.95 -14.04 7.50
CA ALA A 291 1.04 -14.81 6.65
C ALA A 291 -0.38 -14.70 7.18
N GLY A 292 -1.35 -14.84 6.27
CA GLY A 292 -2.73 -14.67 6.64
C GLY A 292 -3.72 -15.30 5.69
N ALA A 293 -4.97 -15.22 6.09
CA ALA A 293 -6.10 -15.64 5.29
C ALA A 293 -7.29 -14.71 5.50
N GLY A 294 -8.13 -14.62 4.48
CA GLY A 294 -9.23 -13.68 4.48
C GLY A 294 -10.33 -14.03 3.49
N VAL A 295 -11.30 -13.12 3.41
CA VAL A 295 -12.44 -13.22 2.52
C VAL A 295 -12.59 -11.92 1.75
N ARG A 296 -12.77 -12.02 0.43
CA ARG A 296 -13.15 -10.89 -0.44
C ARG A 296 -14.56 -11.08 -0.97
N LEU A 297 -15.33 -10.00 -1.02
CA LEU A 297 -16.72 -9.94 -1.43
C LEU A 297 -16.93 -8.78 -2.39
N ASP A 298 -17.71 -8.98 -3.45
CA ASP A 298 -18.31 -7.86 -4.17
C ASP A 298 -19.65 -7.54 -3.53
N VAL A 299 -19.81 -6.37 -2.92
CA VAL A 299 -21.05 -5.91 -2.30
C VAL A 299 -21.52 -4.67 -3.04
N GLU A 300 -22.63 -4.79 -3.78
CA GLU A 300 -23.24 -3.68 -4.54
C GLU A 300 -22.28 -2.96 -5.48
N GLY A 301 -21.29 -3.67 -6.03
CA GLY A 301 -20.31 -3.08 -6.94
C GLY A 301 -19.00 -2.65 -6.25
N VAL A 302 -18.90 -2.73 -4.92
CA VAL A 302 -17.70 -2.38 -4.14
C VAL A 302 -17.03 -3.66 -3.62
N VAL A 303 -15.71 -3.74 -3.72
CA VAL A 303 -14.97 -4.86 -3.11
C VAL A 303 -14.78 -4.60 -1.63
N VAL A 304 -15.23 -5.53 -0.80
CA VAL A 304 -14.99 -5.56 0.64
C VAL A 304 -14.08 -6.74 0.96
N ARG A 305 -13.07 -6.53 1.80
CA ARG A 305 -12.11 -7.54 2.20
C ARG A 305 -11.96 -7.57 3.71
N ILE A 306 -11.83 -8.76 4.29
CA ILE A 306 -11.52 -8.95 5.70
C ILE A 306 -10.40 -9.99 5.78
N ASP A 307 -9.29 -9.62 6.40
CA ASP A 307 -8.12 -10.48 6.54
C ASP A 307 -7.73 -10.64 7.99
N ALA A 308 -7.25 -11.83 8.34
CA ALA A 308 -6.52 -12.10 9.56
C ALA A 308 -5.07 -12.45 9.19
N ALA A 309 -4.11 -11.77 9.80
CA ALA A 309 -2.67 -11.96 9.58
C ALA A 309 -1.99 -12.31 10.90
N VAL A 310 -0.93 -13.13 10.82
CA VAL A 310 -0.04 -13.46 11.93
C VAL A 310 1.41 -13.29 11.49
N GLY A 311 2.18 -12.55 12.29
CA GLY A 311 3.61 -12.35 12.13
C GLY A 311 4.36 -12.77 13.38
N GLU A 312 5.65 -12.45 13.45
CA GLU A 312 6.49 -12.82 14.60
C GLU A 312 6.12 -12.06 15.87
N GLU A 313 5.67 -10.81 15.71
CA GLU A 313 5.44 -9.91 16.84
C GLU A 313 3.99 -9.86 17.30
N ASP A 314 3.04 -10.01 16.38
CA ASP A 314 1.62 -9.77 16.62
C ASP A 314 0.70 -10.47 15.59
N SER A 315 -0.60 -10.41 15.82
CA SER A 315 -1.65 -10.84 14.91
C SER A 315 -2.73 -9.78 14.80
N GLN A 316 -3.21 -9.51 13.60
CA GLN A 316 -4.15 -8.42 13.32
C GLN A 316 -5.32 -8.90 12.47
N VAL A 317 -6.48 -8.28 12.67
CA VAL A 317 -7.65 -8.45 11.80
C VAL A 317 -8.01 -7.10 11.20
N GLN A 318 -8.05 -7.03 9.87
CA GLN A 318 -8.22 -5.78 9.15
C GLN A 318 -9.35 -5.88 8.13
N MET A 319 -10.04 -4.77 7.90
CA MET A 319 -11.13 -4.65 6.92
C MET A 319 -10.80 -3.56 5.91
N PHE A 320 -10.99 -3.86 4.63
CA PHE A 320 -10.69 -2.96 3.52
C PHE A 320 -11.91 -2.75 2.63
N ILE A 321 -12.00 -1.56 2.05
CA ILE A 321 -13.03 -1.18 1.08
C ILE A 321 -12.33 -0.66 -0.18
N GLY A 322 -12.63 -1.24 -1.33
CA GLY A 322 -12.07 -0.86 -2.63
C GLY A 322 -10.65 -1.38 -2.91
N HIS A 323 -10.05 -2.12 -1.98
CA HIS A 323 -8.69 -2.63 -2.10
C HIS A 323 -8.62 -3.90 -2.96
N THR A 324 -7.78 -3.89 -3.99
CA THR A 324 -7.75 -4.96 -5.02
C THR A 324 -6.53 -5.86 -4.93
N PHE A 325 -5.42 -5.41 -4.35
CA PHE A 325 -4.37 -6.27 -3.81
C PHE A 325 -3.49 -5.47 -2.86
#